data_AF-A0A4Y8KSA7-F1
#
_entry.id   AF-A0A4Y8KSA7-F1
#
_cell.length_a   1.000
_cell.length_b   1.000
_cell.length_c   1.000
_cell.angle_alpha   90.00
_cell.angle_beta   90.00
_cell.angle_gamma   90.00
#
_symmetry.space_group_name_H-M   'P 1'
#
loop_
_entity.id
_entity.type
_entity.pdbx_description
1 polymer ?
#
loop_
_entity_poly.entity_id
_entity_poly.type
_entity_poly.pdbx_seq_one_letter_code
_entity_poly.pdbx_strand_id
1 'polypeptide(L)'
;MDRFICPPDHRHGVVGTCYVFHKCRCDNCRTGNTDRSRARSRQHLYGTYDNGLTDAGPVREHLAHLQSFGLGWKRIAALSGVGNTAVQSLIYGRKGGPDDPRKGEVIKRTPRAKAAAILAVKPELTALAPSACIPSRGVHRRVQALVARGWSQSKLCAMVGRERGNWWTMMQADQVTVSFHLEVSKLYDRIWNTEPPHADWPDKTARTRALNYSKQRRWLPPLAWDDIDTDVTPPISDGANGIDEMAVDLALQGEDVRLSPAERREAVTRLHSHRWSDPRIAQQLHIANRTVLRIRQELNLEAFEDGDLVKRDAA
;
A
#
# COMPACT_ATOMS: atom_id res chain seq x y z
N MET A 1 -58.28 -44.30 4.63
CA MET A 1 -57.09 -43.80 3.89
C MET A 1 -55.88 -43.95 4.80
N ASP A 2 -54.97 -44.85 4.45
CA ASP A 2 -53.75 -45.05 5.23
C ASP A 2 -52.87 -43.80 5.24
N ARG A 3 -52.42 -43.41 6.43
CA ARG A 3 -51.52 -42.27 6.59
C ARG A 3 -50.12 -42.69 6.16
N PHE A 4 -49.54 -41.96 5.21
CA PHE A 4 -48.16 -42.19 4.83
C PHE A 4 -47.21 -41.81 5.97
N ILE A 5 -46.31 -42.74 6.33
CA ILE A 5 -45.30 -42.58 7.38
C ILE A 5 -43.93 -42.88 6.78
N CYS A 6 -42.99 -41.94 6.91
CA CYS A 6 -41.62 -42.15 6.45
C CYS A 6 -40.86 -43.17 7.32
N PRO A 7 -39.80 -43.77 6.78
CA PRO A 7 -38.86 -44.60 7.54
C PRO A 7 -38.34 -43.93 8.83
N PRO A 8 -38.01 -44.72 9.87
CA PRO A 8 -37.68 -44.21 11.22
C PRO A 8 -36.31 -43.55 11.34
N ASP A 9 -35.40 -43.76 10.38
CA ASP A 9 -34.07 -43.14 10.28
C ASP A 9 -34.13 -41.62 10.01
N HIS A 10 -35.28 -41.14 9.54
CA HIS A 10 -35.53 -39.72 9.36
C HIS A 10 -35.72 -38.97 10.68
N ARG A 11 -35.37 -37.69 10.70
CA ARG A 11 -35.55 -36.80 11.87
C ARG A 11 -36.99 -36.29 12.02
N HIS A 12 -37.93 -37.20 12.32
CA HIS A 12 -39.36 -36.90 12.50
C HIS A 12 -39.60 -35.85 13.59
N GLY A 13 -40.50 -34.88 13.34
CA GLY A 13 -40.85 -33.81 14.29
C GLY A 13 -39.78 -32.72 14.48
N VAL A 14 -38.49 -33.06 14.34
CA VAL A 14 -37.37 -32.13 14.53
C VAL A 14 -37.19 -31.18 13.34
N VAL A 15 -37.17 -31.73 12.12
CA VAL A 15 -37.03 -30.94 10.88
C VAL A 15 -38.32 -30.96 10.06
N GLY A 16 -38.52 -29.92 9.26
CA GLY A 16 -39.70 -29.80 8.38
C GLY A 16 -39.75 -30.78 7.23
N THR A 17 -38.63 -31.42 6.90
CA THR A 17 -38.46 -32.18 5.66
C THR A 17 -39.45 -33.33 5.53
N CYS A 18 -39.60 -34.13 6.59
CA CYS A 18 -40.51 -35.29 6.60
C CYS A 18 -41.97 -34.88 6.36
N TYR A 19 -42.41 -33.78 6.98
CA TYR A 19 -43.80 -33.33 6.87
C TYR A 19 -44.09 -32.64 5.52
N VAL A 20 -43.17 -31.77 5.07
CA VAL A 20 -43.38 -30.88 3.92
C VAL A 20 -43.08 -31.57 2.59
N PHE A 21 -41.92 -32.23 2.47
CA PHE A 21 -41.47 -32.85 1.23
C PHE A 21 -41.94 -34.29 1.12
N HIS A 22 -41.68 -35.12 2.14
CA HIS A 22 -42.04 -36.53 2.10
C HIS A 22 -43.52 -36.79 2.44
N LYS A 23 -44.28 -35.75 2.80
CA LYS A 23 -45.71 -35.83 3.15
C LYS A 23 -46.03 -36.81 4.29
N CYS A 24 -45.08 -37.06 5.20
CA CYS A 24 -45.32 -37.85 6.41
C CYS A 24 -46.45 -37.24 7.26
N ARG A 25 -47.33 -38.09 7.79
CA ARG A 25 -48.47 -37.69 8.65
C ARG A 25 -48.46 -38.35 10.03
N CYS A 26 -47.31 -38.89 10.47
CA CYS A 26 -47.14 -39.36 11.84
C CYS A 26 -47.32 -38.22 12.86
N ASP A 27 -47.64 -38.57 14.10
CA ASP A 27 -47.98 -37.60 15.15
C ASP A 27 -46.83 -36.64 15.45
N ASN A 28 -45.59 -37.15 15.55
CA ASN A 28 -44.40 -36.33 15.76
C ASN A 28 -44.23 -35.25 14.68
N CYS A 29 -44.43 -35.61 13.41
CA CYS A 29 -44.33 -34.66 12.29
C CYS A 29 -45.45 -33.61 12.31
N ARG A 30 -46.68 -34.00 12.69
CA ARG A 30 -47.82 -33.07 12.80
C ARG A 30 -47.64 -32.09 13.96
N THR A 31 -47.26 -32.59 15.13
CA THR A 31 -46.97 -31.78 16.32
C THR A 31 -45.81 -30.82 16.05
N GLY A 32 -44.66 -31.33 15.60
CA GLY A 32 -43.49 -30.50 15.30
C GLY A 32 -43.72 -29.47 14.19
N ASN A 33 -44.61 -29.72 13.22
CA ASN A 33 -45.02 -28.71 12.25
C ASN A 33 -45.92 -27.64 12.86
N THR A 34 -46.87 -28.04 13.70
CA THR A 34 -47.78 -27.13 14.41
C THR A 34 -47.01 -26.19 15.33
N ASP A 35 -46.06 -26.72 16.10
CA ASP A 35 -45.25 -25.92 17.04
C ASP A 35 -44.36 -24.92 16.30
N ARG A 36 -43.72 -25.33 15.19
CA ARG A 36 -42.95 -24.40 14.34
C ARG A 36 -43.83 -23.33 13.70
N SER A 37 -45.05 -23.68 13.29
CA SER A 37 -46.02 -22.71 12.75
C SER A 37 -46.43 -21.69 13.82
N ARG A 38 -46.78 -22.16 15.03
CA ARG A 38 -47.12 -21.29 16.18
C ARG A 38 -45.96 -20.38 16.59
N ALA A 39 -44.75 -20.92 16.68
CA ALA A 39 -43.55 -20.14 17.00
C ALA A 39 -43.31 -19.04 15.96
N ARG A 40 -43.43 -19.37 14.66
CA ARG A 40 -43.32 -18.39 13.56
C ARG A 40 -44.41 -17.32 13.65
N SER A 41 -45.67 -17.70 13.87
CA SER A 41 -46.78 -16.74 14.02
C SER A 41 -46.55 -15.80 15.20
N ARG A 42 -46.07 -16.32 16.34
CA ARG A 42 -45.70 -15.49 17.50
C ARG A 42 -44.58 -14.51 17.14
N GLN A 43 -43.53 -14.94 16.46
CA GLN A 43 -42.45 -14.06 16.02
C GLN A 43 -42.93 -12.96 15.07
N HIS A 44 -43.85 -13.26 14.15
CA HIS A 44 -44.46 -12.23 13.30
C HIS A 44 -45.29 -11.23 14.10
N LEU A 45 -46.13 -11.70 15.03
CA LEU A 45 -46.94 -10.83 15.89
C LEU A 45 -46.08 -9.89 16.75
N TYR A 46 -44.96 -10.39 17.28
CA TYR A 46 -44.02 -9.61 18.08
C TYR A 46 -43.00 -8.82 17.23
N GLY A 47 -43.06 -8.89 15.90
CA GLY A 47 -42.09 -8.23 15.02
C GLY A 47 -40.66 -8.76 15.13
N THR A 48 -40.43 -9.91 15.78
CA THR A 48 -39.11 -10.52 16.02
C THR A 48 -38.74 -11.59 14.99
N TYR A 49 -39.54 -11.75 13.93
CA TYR A 49 -39.26 -12.72 12.89
C TYR A 49 -38.03 -12.34 12.06
N ASP A 50 -36.90 -13.03 12.30
CA ASP A 50 -35.69 -12.92 11.49
C ASP A 50 -35.57 -14.12 10.54
N ASN A 51 -35.61 -13.84 9.23
CA ASN A 51 -35.40 -14.86 8.20
C ASN A 51 -33.90 -15.13 7.94
N GLY A 52 -33.00 -14.44 8.64
CA GLY A 52 -31.55 -14.60 8.54
C GLY A 52 -30.95 -14.07 7.23
N LEU A 53 -31.77 -13.42 6.39
CA LEU A 53 -31.35 -12.85 5.11
C LEU A 53 -31.10 -11.36 5.25
N THR A 54 -30.07 -10.85 4.60
CA THR A 54 -29.77 -9.42 4.46
C THR A 54 -29.82 -9.01 3.00
N ASP A 55 -29.85 -7.71 2.74
CA ASP A 55 -29.74 -7.19 1.37
C ASP A 55 -28.39 -7.59 0.74
N ALA A 56 -28.44 -7.98 -0.52
CA ALA A 56 -27.28 -8.36 -1.30
C ALA A 56 -26.65 -7.19 -2.07
N GLY A 57 -27.28 -6.00 -2.07
CA GLY A 57 -26.74 -4.77 -2.69
C GLY A 57 -25.31 -4.44 -2.25
N PRO A 58 -25.06 -4.17 -0.95
CA PRO A 58 -23.73 -3.85 -0.45
C PRO A 58 -22.69 -4.94 -0.73
N VAL A 59 -23.12 -6.21 -0.71
CA VAL A 59 -22.23 -7.35 -1.00
C VAL A 59 -21.79 -7.32 -2.46
N ARG A 60 -22.67 -6.98 -3.41
CA ARG A 60 -22.30 -6.87 -4.83
C ARG A 60 -21.40 -5.68 -5.11
N GLU A 61 -21.68 -4.53 -4.50
CA GLU A 61 -20.83 -3.34 -4.59
C GLU A 61 -19.42 -3.65 -4.10
N HIS A 62 -19.31 -4.34 -2.97
CA HIS A 62 -18.02 -4.78 -2.45
C HIS A 62 -17.32 -5.80 -3.35
N LEU A 63 -18.06 -6.76 -3.93
CA LEU A 63 -17.49 -7.71 -4.88
C LEU A 63 -16.95 -7.00 -6.13
N ALA A 64 -17.67 -6.00 -6.65
CA ALA A 64 -17.23 -5.19 -7.78
C ALA A 64 -15.97 -4.37 -7.42
N HIS A 65 -15.93 -3.80 -6.22
CA HIS A 65 -14.75 -3.12 -5.68
C HIS A 65 -13.56 -4.08 -5.61
N LEU A 66 -13.69 -5.27 -5.00
CA LEU A 66 -12.60 -6.24 -4.96
C LEU A 66 -12.12 -6.66 -6.37
N GLN A 67 -13.04 -6.78 -7.33
CA GLN A 67 -12.72 -7.08 -8.73
C GLN A 67 -11.95 -5.95 -9.41
N SER A 68 -12.24 -4.68 -9.11
CA SER A 68 -11.47 -3.55 -9.66
C SER A 68 -10.03 -3.52 -9.15
N PHE A 69 -9.76 -4.12 -7.98
CA PHE A 69 -8.41 -4.37 -7.47
C PHE A 69 -7.75 -5.64 -8.03
N GLY A 70 -8.42 -6.37 -8.94
CA GLY A 70 -7.89 -7.57 -9.60
C GLY A 70 -8.16 -8.88 -8.86
N LEU A 71 -8.97 -8.88 -7.79
CA LEU A 71 -9.36 -10.12 -7.14
C LEU A 71 -10.44 -10.85 -7.96
N GLY A 72 -10.05 -11.99 -8.55
CA GLY A 72 -11.00 -12.89 -9.21
C GLY A 72 -12.01 -13.48 -8.21
N TRP A 73 -13.25 -13.70 -8.66
CA TRP A 73 -14.34 -14.18 -7.80
C TRP A 73 -14.07 -15.53 -7.11
N LYS A 74 -13.29 -16.44 -7.73
CA LYS A 74 -12.84 -17.69 -7.11
C LYS A 74 -11.88 -17.44 -5.94
N ARG A 75 -11.01 -16.43 -6.06
CA ARG A 75 -10.10 -16.01 -5.00
C ARG A 75 -10.89 -15.38 -3.85
N ILE A 76 -11.87 -14.53 -4.16
CA ILE A 76 -12.77 -13.94 -3.16
C ILE A 76 -13.55 -15.03 -2.42
N ALA A 77 -14.07 -16.05 -3.13
CA ALA A 77 -14.73 -17.20 -2.52
C ALA A 77 -13.80 -17.96 -1.55
N ALA A 78 -12.56 -18.23 -1.96
CA ALA A 78 -11.56 -18.86 -1.10
C ALA A 78 -11.22 -18.02 0.14
N LEU A 79 -11.06 -16.71 -0.01
CA LEU A 79 -10.73 -15.79 1.09
C LEU A 79 -11.89 -15.61 2.07
N SER A 80 -13.12 -15.56 1.58
CA SER A 80 -14.33 -15.42 2.41
C SER A 80 -14.82 -16.74 3.00
N GLY A 81 -14.28 -17.89 2.57
CA GLY A 81 -14.80 -19.22 2.94
C GLY A 81 -16.21 -19.49 2.39
N VAL A 82 -16.72 -18.64 1.49
CA VAL A 82 -18.03 -18.81 0.85
C VAL A 82 -17.88 -19.64 -0.42
N GLY A 83 -18.77 -20.62 -0.62
CA GLY A 83 -18.72 -21.49 -1.79
C GLY A 83 -18.76 -20.73 -3.13
N ASN A 84 -17.96 -21.20 -4.09
CA ASN A 84 -17.82 -20.63 -5.44
C ASN A 84 -19.16 -20.26 -6.11
N THR A 85 -20.12 -21.18 -6.10
CA THR A 85 -21.44 -20.97 -6.72
C THR A 85 -22.23 -19.84 -6.05
N ALA A 86 -22.07 -19.64 -4.74
CA ALA A 86 -22.77 -18.57 -4.02
C ALA A 86 -22.21 -17.19 -4.39
N VAL A 87 -20.89 -17.05 -4.43
CA VAL A 87 -20.24 -15.80 -4.90
C VAL A 87 -20.55 -15.55 -6.38
N GLN A 88 -20.45 -16.59 -7.21
CA GLN A 88 -20.77 -16.49 -8.64
C GLN A 88 -22.22 -16.06 -8.88
N SER A 89 -23.18 -16.58 -8.11
CA SER A 89 -24.60 -16.22 -8.25
C SER A 89 -24.92 -14.81 -7.75
N LEU A 90 -24.13 -14.29 -6.80
CA LEU A 90 -24.25 -12.90 -6.37
C LEU A 90 -23.78 -11.92 -7.46
N ILE A 91 -22.76 -12.29 -8.23
CA ILE A 91 -22.20 -11.45 -9.31
C ILE A 91 -23.05 -11.55 -10.58
N TYR A 92 -23.31 -12.77 -11.05
CA TYR A 92 -23.91 -13.03 -12.37
C TYR A 92 -25.39 -13.41 -12.32
N GLY A 93 -26.00 -13.38 -11.14
CA GLY A 93 -27.39 -13.80 -10.94
C GLY A 93 -27.57 -15.33 -10.92
N ARG A 94 -28.82 -15.74 -10.80
CA ARG A 94 -29.24 -17.14 -10.67
C ARG A 94 -28.79 -17.98 -11.86
N LYS A 95 -28.16 -19.12 -11.58
CA LYS A 95 -27.89 -20.16 -12.58
C LYS A 95 -29.11 -21.05 -12.76
N GLY A 96 -29.34 -21.48 -13.99
CA GLY A 96 -30.44 -22.34 -14.39
C GLY A 96 -30.17 -22.97 -15.75
N GLY A 97 -30.94 -24.01 -16.09
CA GLY A 97 -30.91 -24.63 -17.42
C GLY A 97 -31.35 -23.66 -18.52
N PRO A 98 -31.27 -24.06 -19.81
CA PRO A 98 -31.71 -23.24 -20.93
C PRO A 98 -33.15 -22.72 -20.78
N ASP A 99 -34.03 -23.55 -20.22
CA ASP A 99 -35.46 -23.27 -20.08
C ASP A 99 -35.86 -22.68 -18.71
N ASP A 100 -34.91 -22.30 -17.85
CA ASP A 100 -35.24 -21.68 -16.56
C ASP A 100 -35.61 -20.19 -16.76
N PRO A 101 -36.87 -19.79 -16.57
CA PRO A 101 -37.31 -18.41 -16.79
C PRO A 101 -36.69 -17.40 -15.80
N ARG A 102 -36.04 -17.88 -14.72
CA ARG A 102 -35.38 -17.04 -13.72
C ARG A 102 -33.86 -17.01 -13.87
N LYS A 103 -33.31 -17.63 -14.93
CA LYS A 103 -31.88 -17.60 -15.22
C LYS A 103 -31.42 -16.14 -15.39
N GLY A 104 -30.33 -15.78 -14.72
CA GLY A 104 -29.79 -14.43 -14.70
C GLY A 104 -30.47 -13.46 -13.72
N GLU A 105 -31.54 -13.88 -13.03
CA GLU A 105 -32.18 -13.05 -12.02
C GLU A 105 -31.20 -12.69 -10.89
N VAL A 106 -31.07 -11.40 -10.60
CA VAL A 106 -30.15 -10.91 -9.56
C VAL A 106 -30.64 -11.34 -8.19
N ILE A 107 -29.75 -11.93 -7.41
CA ILE A 107 -30.06 -12.36 -6.03
C ILE A 107 -30.26 -11.12 -5.15
N LYS A 108 -31.51 -10.87 -4.73
CA LYS A 108 -31.86 -9.68 -3.91
C LYS A 108 -31.44 -9.81 -2.45
N ARG A 109 -31.45 -11.03 -1.89
CA ARG A 109 -31.10 -11.27 -0.49
C ARG A 109 -30.16 -12.45 -0.33
N THR A 110 -29.27 -12.37 0.64
CA THR A 110 -28.28 -13.41 0.95
C THR A 110 -28.22 -13.66 2.46
N PRO A 111 -27.86 -14.87 2.92
CA PRO A 111 -27.67 -15.13 4.35
C PRO A 111 -26.67 -14.16 5.00
N ARG A 112 -27.00 -13.63 6.19
CA ARG A 112 -26.20 -12.63 6.91
C ARG A 112 -24.75 -13.07 7.13
N ALA A 113 -24.54 -14.35 7.47
CA ALA A 113 -23.21 -14.92 7.63
C ALA A 113 -22.36 -14.86 6.36
N LYS A 114 -22.96 -15.12 5.18
CA LYS A 114 -22.25 -15.03 3.89
C LYS A 114 -21.93 -13.58 3.52
N ALA A 115 -22.89 -12.67 3.76
CA ALA A 115 -22.66 -11.24 3.54
C ALA A 115 -21.49 -10.74 4.39
N ALA A 116 -21.50 -11.01 5.69
CA ALA A 116 -20.43 -10.61 6.60
C ALA A 116 -19.07 -11.19 6.18
N ALA A 117 -19.03 -12.47 5.80
CA ALA A 117 -17.79 -13.11 5.36
C ALA A 117 -17.22 -12.51 4.07
N ILE A 118 -18.07 -12.15 3.10
CA ILE A 118 -17.62 -11.48 1.86
C ILE A 118 -17.16 -10.05 2.15
N LEU A 119 -17.93 -9.29 2.95
CA LEU A 119 -17.62 -7.92 3.32
C LEU A 119 -16.34 -7.79 4.16
N ALA A 120 -15.95 -8.85 4.88
CA ALA A 120 -14.71 -8.88 5.63
C ALA A 120 -13.45 -9.00 4.75
N VAL A 121 -13.57 -9.41 3.48
CA VAL A 121 -12.43 -9.52 2.56
C VAL A 121 -11.97 -8.12 2.16
N LYS A 122 -10.70 -7.81 2.39
CA LYS A 122 -10.09 -6.51 2.03
C LYS A 122 -9.26 -6.61 0.74
N PRO A 123 -9.19 -5.54 -0.07
CA PRO A 123 -8.33 -5.47 -1.25
C PRO A 123 -6.86 -5.25 -0.85
N GLU A 124 -6.22 -6.28 -0.32
CA GLU A 124 -4.81 -6.25 0.05
C GLU A 124 -3.94 -6.95 -1.01
N LEU A 125 -2.69 -6.51 -1.15
CA LEU A 125 -1.71 -7.13 -2.06
C LEU A 125 -1.52 -8.63 -1.79
N THR A 126 -1.55 -9.05 -0.53
CA THR A 126 -1.48 -10.45 -0.08
C THR A 126 -2.73 -11.26 -0.43
N ALA A 127 -3.86 -10.58 -0.64
CA ALA A 127 -5.11 -11.19 -1.04
C ALA A 127 -5.12 -11.56 -2.54
N LEU A 128 -4.28 -10.92 -3.35
CA LEU A 128 -4.10 -11.28 -4.76
C LEU A 128 -3.46 -12.66 -4.92
N ALA A 129 -3.59 -13.25 -6.11
CA ALA A 129 -2.90 -14.47 -6.45
C ALA A 129 -1.40 -14.18 -6.63
N PRO A 130 -0.47 -15.06 -6.19
CA PRO A 130 0.97 -14.82 -6.33
C PRO A 130 1.44 -14.57 -7.76
N SER A 131 0.76 -15.17 -8.74
CA SER A 131 1.02 -15.02 -10.18
C SER A 131 0.28 -13.86 -10.84
N ALA A 132 -0.59 -13.14 -10.11
CA ALA A 132 -1.26 -11.97 -10.65
C ALA A 132 -0.21 -10.88 -10.98
N CYS A 133 -0.41 -10.19 -12.10
CA CYS A 133 0.44 -9.07 -12.51
C CYS A 133 -0.12 -7.77 -11.94
N ILE A 134 0.77 -6.94 -11.41
CA ILE A 134 0.49 -5.62 -10.84
C ILE A 134 1.53 -4.61 -11.35
N PRO A 135 1.24 -3.29 -11.28
CA PRO A 135 2.19 -2.27 -11.69
C PRO A 135 3.55 -2.40 -11.00
N SER A 136 4.63 -2.29 -11.77
CA SER A 136 6.01 -2.46 -11.29
C SER A 136 6.57 -1.27 -10.52
N ARG A 137 5.87 -0.14 -10.50
CA ARG A 137 6.31 1.14 -9.93
C ARG A 137 6.87 1.04 -8.51
N GLY A 138 6.13 0.38 -7.60
CA GLY A 138 6.56 0.21 -6.20
C GLY A 138 7.83 -0.64 -6.07
N VAL A 139 7.99 -1.65 -6.93
CA VAL A 139 9.19 -2.48 -7.00
C VAL A 139 10.38 -1.69 -7.52
N HIS A 140 10.18 -0.97 -8.62
CA HIS A 140 11.23 -0.14 -9.23
C HIS A 140 11.73 0.88 -8.22
N ARG A 141 10.84 1.61 -7.54
CA ARG A 141 11.22 2.62 -6.56
C ARG A 141 11.99 2.03 -5.37
N ARG A 142 11.55 0.90 -4.81
CA ARG A 142 12.30 0.21 -3.73
C ARG A 142 13.70 -0.18 -4.16
N VAL A 143 13.83 -0.79 -5.33
CA VAL A 143 15.15 -1.17 -5.87
C VAL A 143 16.02 0.07 -6.12
N GLN A 144 15.46 1.11 -6.74
CA GLN A 144 16.15 2.37 -7.02
C GLN A 144 16.63 3.04 -5.73
N ALA A 145 15.80 3.05 -4.68
CA ALA A 145 16.12 3.59 -3.37
C ALA A 145 17.25 2.82 -2.68
N LEU A 146 17.25 1.49 -2.75
CA LEU A 146 18.36 0.67 -2.24
C LEU A 146 19.65 0.94 -3.02
N VAL A 147 19.57 1.10 -4.34
CA VAL A 147 20.73 1.48 -5.16
C VAL A 147 21.22 2.89 -4.83
N ALA A 148 20.33 3.82 -4.51
CA ALA A 148 20.67 5.16 -4.04
C ALA A 148 21.40 5.14 -2.67
N ARG A 149 21.16 4.12 -1.83
CA ARG A 149 21.96 3.85 -0.62
C ARG A 149 23.24 3.05 -0.88
N GLY A 150 23.52 2.68 -2.13
CA GLY A 150 24.75 2.01 -2.53
C GLY A 150 24.67 0.49 -2.58
N TRP A 151 23.48 -0.12 -2.48
CA TRP A 151 23.32 -1.54 -2.75
C TRP A 151 23.44 -1.80 -4.26
N SER A 152 24.34 -2.70 -4.67
CA SER A 152 24.45 -3.04 -6.10
C SER A 152 23.31 -3.95 -6.55
N GLN A 153 22.81 -3.75 -7.76
CA GLN A 153 21.73 -4.56 -8.32
C GLN A 153 22.08 -6.06 -8.36
N SER A 154 23.34 -6.41 -8.62
CA SER A 154 23.81 -7.80 -8.57
C SER A 154 23.67 -8.42 -7.17
N LYS A 155 23.94 -7.66 -6.10
CA LYS A 155 23.75 -8.14 -4.72
C LYS A 155 22.27 -8.27 -4.38
N LEU A 156 21.45 -7.28 -4.77
CA LEU A 156 19.99 -7.35 -4.58
C LEU A 156 19.40 -8.58 -5.27
N CYS A 157 19.78 -8.82 -6.53
CA CYS A 157 19.37 -9.99 -7.30
C CYS A 157 19.74 -11.31 -6.61
N ALA A 158 20.98 -11.40 -6.08
CA ALA A 158 21.44 -12.57 -5.34
C ALA A 158 20.66 -12.78 -4.03
N MET A 159 20.31 -11.71 -3.31
CA MET A 159 19.52 -11.78 -2.07
C MET A 159 18.08 -12.22 -2.29
N VAL A 160 17.47 -11.86 -3.43
CA VAL A 160 16.13 -12.36 -3.81
C VAL A 160 16.19 -13.80 -4.35
N GLY A 161 17.38 -14.29 -4.75
CA GLY A 161 17.55 -15.62 -5.32
C GLY A 161 17.09 -15.73 -6.78
N ARG A 162 17.20 -14.64 -7.55
CA ARG A 162 16.83 -14.59 -8.98
C ARG A 162 18.06 -14.52 -9.88
N GLU A 163 17.87 -14.89 -11.15
CA GLU A 163 18.89 -14.74 -12.18
C GLU A 163 19.00 -13.28 -12.67
N ARG A 164 20.22 -12.83 -13.00
CA ARG A 164 20.50 -11.44 -13.42
C ARG A 164 19.77 -11.02 -14.70
N GLY A 165 19.59 -11.94 -15.67
CA GLY A 165 18.87 -11.64 -16.91
C GLY A 165 17.41 -11.25 -16.65
N ASN A 166 16.77 -11.96 -15.73
CA ASN A 166 15.39 -11.66 -15.32
C ASN A 166 15.32 -10.32 -14.58
N TRP A 167 16.31 -9.98 -13.75
CA TRP A 167 16.34 -8.72 -13.00
C TRP A 167 16.29 -7.47 -13.91
N TRP A 168 17.10 -7.44 -14.97
CA TRP A 168 17.14 -6.29 -15.89
C TRP A 168 15.84 -6.12 -16.68
N THR A 169 15.27 -7.22 -17.16
CA THR A 169 13.96 -7.22 -17.84
C THR A 169 12.87 -6.71 -16.91
N MET A 170 12.88 -7.13 -15.64
CA MET A 170 11.90 -6.68 -14.65
C MET A 170 12.01 -5.20 -14.31
N MET A 171 13.22 -4.63 -14.29
CA MET A 171 13.44 -3.19 -14.10
C MET A 171 12.96 -2.33 -15.27
N GLN A 172 12.61 -2.93 -16.40
CA GLN A 172 12.03 -2.26 -17.58
C GLN A 172 10.56 -2.61 -17.81
N ALA A 173 10.05 -3.67 -17.18
CA ALA A 173 8.67 -4.10 -17.34
C ALA A 173 7.72 -3.15 -16.61
N ASP A 174 6.57 -2.85 -17.21
CA ASP A 174 5.49 -2.06 -16.58
C ASP A 174 4.71 -2.87 -15.53
N GLN A 175 4.81 -4.19 -15.58
CA GLN A 175 4.07 -5.12 -14.73
C GLN A 175 5.01 -6.16 -14.14
N VAL A 176 4.76 -6.55 -12.89
CA VAL A 176 5.47 -7.61 -12.16
C VAL A 176 4.48 -8.51 -11.44
N THR A 177 4.89 -9.72 -11.11
CA THR A 177 4.05 -10.63 -10.33
C THR A 177 3.96 -10.17 -8.87
N VAL A 178 2.83 -10.44 -8.21
CA VAL A 178 2.63 -10.18 -6.78
C VAL A 178 3.69 -10.88 -5.93
N SER A 179 4.07 -12.12 -6.28
CA SER A 179 5.14 -12.84 -5.58
C SER A 179 6.45 -12.05 -5.57
N PHE A 180 6.85 -11.52 -6.73
CA PHE A 180 8.08 -10.74 -6.83
C PHE A 180 7.98 -9.42 -6.08
N HIS A 181 6.83 -8.74 -6.16
CA HIS A 181 6.61 -7.51 -5.40
C HIS A 181 6.77 -7.75 -3.89
N LEU A 182 6.18 -8.82 -3.37
CA LEU A 182 6.30 -9.19 -1.96
C LEU A 182 7.73 -9.60 -1.58
N GLU A 183 8.44 -10.31 -2.45
CA GLU A 183 9.85 -10.65 -2.27
C GLU A 183 10.73 -9.39 -2.15
N VAL A 184 10.54 -8.42 -3.05
CA VAL A 184 11.29 -7.15 -3.03
C VAL A 184 10.89 -6.28 -1.85
N SER A 185 9.60 -6.23 -1.48
CA SER A 185 9.14 -5.49 -0.29
C SER A 185 9.80 -6.05 0.97
N LYS A 186 9.79 -7.37 1.16
CA LYS A 186 10.46 -8.02 2.31
C LYS A 186 11.95 -7.76 2.34
N LEU A 187 12.61 -7.75 1.17
CA LEU A 187 14.02 -7.39 1.09
C LEU A 187 14.22 -5.94 1.52
N TYR A 188 13.47 -5.01 0.94
CA TYR A 188 13.53 -3.59 1.28
C TYR A 188 13.36 -3.36 2.78
N ASP A 189 12.29 -3.89 3.39
CA ASP A 189 12.01 -3.73 4.83
C ASP A 189 13.18 -4.20 5.72
N ARG A 190 13.92 -5.22 5.26
CA ARG A 190 15.09 -5.75 5.98
C ARG A 190 16.33 -4.86 5.87
N ILE A 191 16.60 -4.28 4.70
CA ILE A 191 17.90 -3.66 4.40
C ILE A 191 17.84 -2.16 4.09
N TRP A 192 16.65 -1.55 4.06
CA TRP A 192 16.50 -0.15 3.67
C TRP A 192 17.25 0.83 4.57
N ASN A 193 17.51 0.47 5.84
CA ASN A 193 18.32 1.26 6.78
C ASN A 193 19.69 0.62 7.12
N THR A 194 20.07 -0.45 6.43
CA THR A 194 21.37 -1.12 6.63
C THR A 194 22.37 -0.66 5.58
N GLU A 195 23.63 -0.43 5.97
CA GLU A 195 24.69 -0.14 5.01
C GLU A 195 25.08 -1.39 4.20
N PRO A 196 25.36 -1.25 2.90
CA PRO A 196 25.91 -2.35 2.12
C PRO A 196 27.29 -2.76 2.66
N PRO A 197 27.67 -4.05 2.54
CA PRO A 197 29.01 -4.51 2.89
C PRO A 197 30.08 -3.66 2.20
N HIS A 198 31.10 -3.27 2.96
CA HIS A 198 32.14 -2.34 2.53
C HIS A 198 33.54 -2.70 3.07
N ALA A 199 33.73 -3.91 3.58
CA ALA A 199 35.02 -4.37 4.09
C ALA A 199 36.03 -4.56 2.95
N ASP A 200 35.64 -5.30 1.92
CA ASP A 200 36.53 -5.69 0.82
C ASP A 200 36.53 -4.69 -0.34
N TRP A 201 37.61 -4.70 -1.13
CA TRP A 201 37.75 -3.83 -2.30
C TRP A 201 36.65 -4.04 -3.39
N PRO A 202 36.23 -5.28 -3.71
CA PRO A 202 35.12 -5.52 -4.64
C PRO A 202 33.81 -4.90 -4.14
N ASP A 203 33.60 -4.92 -2.83
CA ASP A 203 32.42 -4.39 -2.17
C ASP A 203 32.37 -2.86 -2.19
N LYS A 204 33.51 -2.21 -1.90
CA LYS A 204 33.67 -0.76 -2.06
C LYS A 204 33.45 -0.32 -3.51
N THR A 205 33.96 -1.09 -4.47
CA THR A 205 33.78 -0.82 -5.90
C THR A 205 32.32 -0.97 -6.32
N ALA A 206 31.64 -2.04 -5.90
CA ALA A 206 30.23 -2.27 -6.19
C ALA A 206 29.34 -1.16 -5.61
N ARG A 207 29.61 -0.73 -4.36
CA ARG A 207 28.94 0.40 -3.72
C ARG A 207 29.12 1.69 -4.50
N THR A 208 30.35 2.01 -4.88
CA THR A 208 30.69 3.24 -5.62
C THR A 208 29.99 3.26 -6.99
N ARG A 209 29.97 2.13 -7.70
CA ARG A 209 29.24 2.00 -8.97
C ARG A 209 27.73 2.17 -8.79
N ALA A 210 27.14 1.59 -7.74
CA ALA A 210 25.73 1.74 -7.42
C ALA A 210 25.36 3.21 -7.16
N LEU A 211 26.15 3.92 -6.34
CA LEU A 211 25.95 5.34 -6.04
C LEU A 211 26.12 6.24 -7.28
N ASN A 212 27.12 5.97 -8.12
CA ASN A 212 27.30 6.76 -9.34
C ASN A 212 26.15 6.50 -10.33
N TYR A 213 25.68 5.26 -10.43
CA TYR A 213 24.57 4.88 -11.29
C TYR A 213 23.25 5.52 -10.85
N SER A 214 22.94 5.54 -9.53
CA SER A 214 21.75 6.20 -8.99
C SER A 214 21.80 7.72 -9.23
N LYS A 215 22.95 8.36 -9.01
CA LYS A 215 23.14 9.81 -9.26
C LYS A 215 22.91 10.17 -10.72
N GLN A 216 23.50 9.42 -11.66
CA GLN A 216 23.31 9.66 -13.09
C GLN A 216 21.84 9.56 -13.51
N ARG A 217 21.07 8.67 -12.87
CA ARG A 217 19.64 8.47 -13.14
C ARG A 217 18.72 9.25 -12.21
N ARG A 218 19.27 10.08 -11.31
CA ARG A 218 18.53 10.87 -10.32
C ARG A 218 17.57 10.02 -9.48
N TRP A 219 18.00 8.81 -9.11
CA TRP A 219 17.23 7.94 -8.24
C TRP A 219 17.26 8.42 -6.80
N LEU A 220 16.09 8.43 -6.18
CA LEU A 220 15.90 8.98 -4.85
C LEU A 220 16.10 7.93 -3.75
N PRO A 221 16.62 8.33 -2.58
CA PRO A 221 16.79 7.44 -1.43
C PRO A 221 15.45 7.09 -0.76
N PRO A 222 15.43 6.09 0.14
CA PRO A 222 14.24 5.68 0.90
C PRO A 222 13.46 6.83 1.55
N LEU A 223 14.17 7.75 2.22
CA LEU A 223 13.57 8.84 3.00
C LEU A 223 13.05 10.00 2.14
N ALA A 224 13.21 9.95 0.83
CA ALA A 224 12.65 10.95 -0.08
C ALA A 224 11.23 10.60 -0.56
N TRP A 225 10.64 9.53 -0.03
CA TRP A 225 9.28 9.07 -0.34
C TRP A 225 8.47 9.00 0.96
N ASP A 226 7.25 9.54 0.96
CA ASP A 226 6.33 9.40 2.10
C ASP A 226 5.59 8.06 1.99
N ASP A 227 5.06 7.75 0.80
CA ASP A 227 4.62 6.41 0.41
C ASP A 227 5.22 6.01 -0.95
N ILE A 228 6.25 5.18 -0.87
CA ILE A 228 7.01 4.70 -2.03
C ILE A 228 6.15 3.98 -3.09
N ASP A 229 4.97 3.44 -2.72
CA ASP A 229 4.07 2.73 -3.63
C ASP A 229 3.06 3.64 -4.33
N THR A 230 2.46 4.56 -3.57
CA THR A 230 1.29 5.31 -4.04
C THR A 230 1.63 6.71 -4.55
N ASP A 231 2.67 7.36 -4.00
CA ASP A 231 3.05 8.73 -4.35
C ASP A 231 3.18 8.91 -5.87
N VAL A 232 2.56 9.93 -6.45
CA VAL A 232 2.70 10.19 -7.90
C VAL A 232 4.10 10.71 -8.20
N THR A 233 4.58 11.60 -7.35
CA THR A 233 5.93 12.16 -7.35
C THR A 233 6.45 12.15 -5.91
N PRO A 234 7.77 12.02 -5.73
CA PRO A 234 8.38 12.19 -4.42
C PRO A 234 8.02 13.58 -3.87
N PRO A 235 7.79 13.74 -2.55
CA PRO A 235 7.73 15.07 -1.95
C PRO A 235 8.96 15.86 -2.38
N ILE A 236 8.74 17.06 -2.92
CA ILE A 236 9.81 18.02 -3.15
C ILE A 236 10.30 18.36 -1.74
N SER A 237 11.57 18.12 -1.42
CA SER A 237 12.14 18.74 -0.23
C SER A 237 12.00 20.25 -0.47
N ASP A 238 11.17 20.93 0.32
CA ASP A 238 10.91 22.35 0.17
C ASP A 238 12.21 23.14 0.36
N GLY A 239 12.83 23.38 -0.77
CA GLY A 239 13.95 24.25 -1.00
C GLY A 239 13.82 24.60 -2.46
N ALA A 240 13.08 25.67 -2.75
CA ALA A 240 12.59 26.03 -4.09
C ALA A 240 13.66 26.05 -5.19
N ASN A 241 14.94 26.07 -4.83
CA ASN A 241 16.10 26.15 -5.71
C ASN A 241 17.12 24.99 -5.56
N GLY A 242 16.79 23.90 -4.85
CA GLY A 242 17.75 22.83 -4.53
C GLY A 242 18.73 23.20 -3.41
N ILE A 243 18.29 24.12 -2.54
CA ILE A 243 18.98 24.58 -1.33
C ILE A 243 18.22 23.98 -0.15
N ASP A 244 18.91 23.29 0.75
CA ASP A 244 18.33 22.91 2.04
C ASP A 244 18.25 24.17 2.93
N GLU A 245 17.07 24.76 3.01
CA GLU A 245 16.79 25.98 3.79
C GLU A 245 17.13 25.78 5.28
N MET A 246 16.88 24.60 5.83
CA MET A 246 17.20 24.29 7.22
C MET A 246 18.72 24.27 7.46
N ALA A 247 19.48 23.72 6.51
CA ALA A 247 20.94 23.73 6.58
C ALA A 247 21.50 25.16 6.52
N VAL A 248 20.91 26.03 5.68
CA VAL A 248 21.28 27.45 5.61
C VAL A 248 20.94 28.14 6.93
N ASP A 249 19.73 27.96 7.46
CA ASP A 249 19.29 28.63 8.70
C ASP A 249 20.13 28.23 9.92
N LEU A 250 20.50 26.95 10.05
CA LEU A 250 21.42 26.49 11.10
C LEU A 250 22.81 27.13 10.97
N ALA A 251 23.33 27.25 9.75
CA ALA A 251 24.61 27.92 9.52
C ALA A 251 24.53 29.43 9.80
N LEU A 252 23.39 30.09 9.53
CA LEU A 252 23.15 31.49 9.92
C LEU A 252 23.15 31.66 11.44
N GLN A 253 22.71 30.65 12.20
CA GLN A 253 22.77 30.62 13.66
C GLN A 253 24.17 30.32 14.21
N GLY A 254 25.12 29.93 13.34
CA GLY A 254 26.53 29.71 13.70
C GLY A 254 26.87 28.26 14.02
N GLU A 255 25.94 27.34 13.78
CA GLU A 255 26.19 25.90 13.88
C GLU A 255 27.14 25.44 12.76
N ASP A 256 28.07 24.53 13.09
CA ASP A 256 29.05 23.99 12.12
C ASP A 256 28.40 22.93 11.22
N VAL A 257 27.71 23.41 10.19
CA VAL A 257 26.97 22.59 9.22
C VAL A 257 27.71 22.54 7.89
N ARG A 258 27.82 21.33 7.30
CA ARG A 258 28.46 21.15 6.00
C ARG A 258 27.57 21.64 4.85
N LEU A 259 27.74 22.90 4.47
CA LEU A 259 27.01 23.50 3.34
C LEU A 259 27.56 23.05 1.96
N SER A 260 26.65 22.84 1.01
CA SER A 260 26.92 22.69 -0.42
C SER A 260 27.32 24.03 -1.08
N PRO A 261 27.88 24.05 -2.30
CA PRO A 261 28.22 25.30 -2.97
C PRO A 261 27.01 26.22 -3.24
N ALA A 262 25.82 25.67 -3.44
CA ALA A 262 24.61 26.47 -3.64
C ALA A 262 24.16 27.09 -2.31
N GLU A 263 24.10 26.28 -1.25
CA GLU A 263 23.77 26.73 0.11
C GLU A 263 24.76 27.77 0.64
N ARG A 264 26.08 27.63 0.35
CA ARG A 264 27.07 28.65 0.74
C ARG A 264 26.82 30.00 0.07
N ARG A 265 26.41 30.01 -1.20
CA ARG A 265 26.11 31.27 -1.91
C ARG A 265 24.88 31.94 -1.31
N GLU A 266 23.87 31.14 -0.98
CA GLU A 266 22.66 31.62 -0.32
C GLU A 266 22.96 32.17 1.08
N ALA A 267 23.69 31.41 1.91
CA ALA A 267 24.09 31.84 3.25
C ALA A 267 24.93 33.13 3.23
N VAL A 268 25.88 33.26 2.30
CA VAL A 268 26.66 34.49 2.10
C VAL A 268 25.76 35.65 1.67
N THR A 269 24.81 35.41 0.76
CA THR A 269 23.86 36.44 0.30
C THR A 269 22.99 36.95 1.46
N ARG A 270 22.48 36.05 2.30
CA ARG A 270 21.68 36.41 3.48
C ARG A 270 22.48 37.20 4.50
N LEU A 271 23.67 36.74 4.89
CA LEU A 271 24.52 37.46 5.85
C LEU A 271 25.03 38.81 5.30
N HIS A 272 25.31 38.87 3.99
CA HIS A 272 25.65 40.12 3.31
C HIS A 272 24.50 41.14 3.34
N SER A 273 23.25 40.69 3.19
CA SER A 273 22.07 41.56 3.30
C SER A 273 21.95 42.23 4.68
N HIS A 274 22.50 41.59 5.72
CA HIS A 274 22.63 42.15 7.07
C HIS A 274 23.85 43.07 7.24
N ARG A 275 24.58 43.37 6.16
CA ARG A 275 25.81 44.18 6.13
C ARG A 275 26.94 43.63 6.97
N TRP A 276 27.07 42.30 7.06
CA TRP A 276 28.20 41.69 7.75
C TRP A 276 29.46 41.77 6.89
N SER A 277 30.61 41.97 7.56
CA SER A 277 31.93 41.99 6.93
C SER A 277 32.35 40.58 6.48
N ASP A 278 33.22 40.49 5.47
CA ASP A 278 33.75 39.21 4.96
C ASP A 278 34.36 38.33 6.09
N PRO A 279 35.15 38.87 7.06
CA PRO A 279 35.67 38.08 8.17
C PRO A 279 34.58 37.55 9.10
N ARG A 280 33.54 38.34 9.38
CA ARG A 280 32.43 37.93 10.25
C ARG A 280 31.59 36.83 9.59
N ILE A 281 31.30 36.97 8.30
CA ILE A 281 30.61 35.93 7.52
C ILE A 281 31.41 34.63 7.53
N ALA A 282 32.73 34.72 7.33
CA ALA A 282 33.61 33.56 7.32
C ALA A 282 33.64 32.85 8.67
N GLN A 283 33.69 33.62 9.77
CA GLN A 283 33.61 33.09 11.13
C GLN A 283 32.27 32.42 11.39
N GLN A 284 31.16 33.04 11.02
CA GLN A 284 29.80 32.50 11.23
C GLN A 284 29.61 31.17 10.52
N LEU A 285 30.09 31.06 9.28
CA LEU A 285 29.92 29.88 8.45
C LEU A 285 31.06 28.84 8.60
N HIS A 286 32.00 29.08 9.51
CA HIS A 286 33.20 28.23 9.72
C HIS A 286 33.98 27.94 8.43
N ILE A 287 34.14 28.96 7.57
CA ILE A 287 34.88 28.87 6.31
C ILE A 287 36.02 29.89 6.25
N ALA A 288 36.93 29.72 5.28
CA ALA A 288 38.02 30.67 5.09
C ALA A 288 37.54 31.99 4.45
N ASN A 289 38.09 33.13 4.89
CA ASN A 289 37.84 34.47 4.34
C ASN A 289 37.94 34.52 2.80
N ARG A 290 38.93 33.84 2.22
CA ARG A 290 39.11 33.74 0.75
C ARG A 290 37.92 33.12 0.02
N THR A 291 37.17 32.25 0.68
CA THR A 291 35.97 31.59 0.11
C THR A 291 34.81 32.56 0.06
N VAL A 292 34.62 33.38 1.10
CA VAL A 292 33.62 34.46 1.13
C VAL A 292 33.94 35.50 0.07
N LEU A 293 35.19 35.95 -0.02
CA LEU A 293 35.64 36.90 -1.05
C LEU A 293 35.33 36.40 -2.47
N ARG A 294 35.61 35.11 -2.76
CA ARG A 294 35.35 34.51 -4.07
C ARG A 294 33.86 34.47 -4.41
N ILE A 295 33.03 34.10 -3.45
CA ILE A 295 31.56 34.07 -3.62
C ILE A 295 31.03 35.50 -3.83
N ARG A 296 31.50 36.46 -3.03
CA ARG A 296 31.14 37.88 -3.13
C ARG A 296 31.46 38.44 -4.52
N GLN A 297 32.65 38.13 -5.06
CA GLN A 297 33.05 38.50 -6.42
C GLN A 297 32.21 37.80 -7.49
N GLU A 298 31.93 36.50 -7.35
CA GLU A 298 31.07 35.73 -8.26
C GLU A 298 29.65 36.33 -8.35
N LEU A 299 29.13 36.85 -7.23
CA LEU A 299 27.79 37.43 -7.11
C LEU A 299 27.74 38.96 -7.30
N ASN A 300 28.88 39.61 -7.58
CA ASN A 300 29.02 41.08 -7.68
C ASN A 300 28.50 41.86 -6.45
N LEU A 301 28.75 41.36 -5.25
CA LEU A 301 28.36 42.00 -3.99
C LEU A 301 29.45 42.96 -3.46
N GLU A 302 29.07 44.09 -2.86
CA GLU A 302 30.02 45.08 -2.32
C GLU A 302 30.68 44.62 -1.01
N ALA A 303 31.87 45.12 -0.69
CA ALA A 303 32.55 44.80 0.57
C ALA A 303 32.06 45.75 1.69
N PHE A 304 31.91 45.23 2.90
CA PHE A 304 31.65 46.02 4.10
C PHE A 304 32.84 45.96 5.06
N GLU A 305 33.19 47.10 5.65
CA GLU A 305 34.21 47.18 6.69
C GLU A 305 33.60 46.83 8.06
N ASP A 306 34.41 46.25 8.97
CA ASP A 306 33.97 45.84 10.32
C ASP A 306 33.42 47.00 11.18
N GLY A 307 33.59 48.25 10.75
CA GLY A 307 33.15 49.46 11.46
C GLY A 307 31.70 49.91 11.19
N ASP A 308 31.04 49.42 10.13
CA ASP A 308 29.70 49.88 9.69
C ASP A 308 28.53 49.14 10.38
N LEU A 309 28.71 48.77 11.64
CA LEU A 309 27.80 47.92 12.42
C LEU A 309 26.45 48.60 12.71
N VAL A 310 25.41 48.25 11.95
CA VAL A 310 24.03 48.36 12.43
C VAL A 310 23.79 47.21 13.40
N LYS A 311 23.76 47.55 14.71
CA LYS A 311 23.15 46.72 15.74
C LYS A 311 21.67 46.54 15.44
N ARG A 312 21.24 45.31 15.20
CA ARG A 312 19.90 44.82 15.53
C ARG A 312 20.02 43.42 16.08
N ASP A 313 20.21 43.35 17.40
CA ASP A 313 19.88 42.16 18.18
C ASP A 313 18.37 42.15 18.46
N ALA A 314 17.82 40.93 18.54
CA ALA A 314 16.57 40.51 19.18
C ALA A 314 15.24 40.75 18.44
N ALA A 315 14.70 39.66 17.87
CA ALA A 315 13.45 39.04 18.34
C ALA A 315 13.47 37.54 17.98
#